data_AF-A0A2V6D3Z3-F1
#
_entry.id   AF-A0A2V6D3Z3-F1
#
_cell.length_a   1.000
_cell.length_b   1.000
_cell.length_c   1.000
_cell.angle_alpha   90.00
_cell.angle_beta   90.00
_cell.angle_gamma   90.00
#
_symmetry.space_group_name_H-M   'P 1'
#
loop_
_entity.id
_entity.type
_entity.pdbx_description
1 polymer ?
#
loop_
_entity_poly.entity_id
_entity_poly.type
_entity_poly.pdbx_seq_one_letter_code
_entity_poly.pdbx_strand_id
1 'polypeptide(L)'
;MNSVRPQTKSEHGDLLFKCQHCASPLIVDAAAAGMTLNCQRCGEPTVVPMMSAPASPTSPQELTDLQRKLKENESQRTEVTGYINQLSIQLHRWKLRLQTLNERKSELEEELRKTS
;
A
#
# COMPACT_ATOMS: atom_id res chain seq x y z
N MET A 1 1.21 44.87 -39.62
CA MET A 1 -0.10 44.19 -39.47
C MET A 1 0.10 42.98 -38.56
N ASN A 2 -0.76 42.90 -37.54
CA ASN A 2 -1.07 41.78 -36.64
C ASN A 2 -0.10 41.44 -35.49
N SER A 3 -0.43 41.99 -34.32
CA SER A 3 -0.05 41.51 -32.98
C SER A 3 -0.64 40.12 -32.71
N VAL A 4 0.20 39.17 -32.29
CA VAL A 4 -0.28 37.97 -31.58
C VAL A 4 0.04 38.18 -30.10
N ARG A 5 -1.02 38.36 -29.32
CA ARG A 5 -0.99 38.57 -27.87
C ARG A 5 -0.48 37.30 -27.17
N PRO A 6 0.45 37.39 -26.20
CA PRO A 6 0.78 36.25 -25.36
C PRO A 6 -0.44 35.94 -24.49
N GLN A 7 -0.93 34.71 -24.55
CA GLN A 7 -1.99 34.25 -23.66
C GLN A 7 -1.46 34.26 -22.23
N THR A 8 -2.08 35.10 -21.40
CA THR A 8 -1.91 35.12 -19.96
C THR A 8 -2.36 33.77 -19.41
N LYS A 9 -1.40 32.97 -18.95
CA LYS A 9 -1.67 31.80 -18.09
C LYS A 9 -2.44 32.28 -16.87
N SER A 10 -3.66 31.79 -16.70
CA SER A 10 -4.44 31.95 -15.47
C SER A 10 -3.64 31.33 -14.32
N GLU A 11 -3.36 32.09 -13.25
CA GLU A 11 -2.59 31.64 -12.08
C GLU A 11 -3.30 30.54 -11.26
N HIS A 12 -4.53 30.16 -11.63
CA HIS A 12 -5.39 29.28 -10.85
C HIS A 12 -5.57 27.86 -11.41
N GLY A 13 -5.07 27.55 -12.62
CA GLY A 13 -5.13 26.20 -13.20
C GLY A 13 -6.52 25.76 -13.65
N ASP A 14 -6.57 24.77 -14.55
CA ASP A 14 -7.82 24.23 -15.09
C ASP A 14 -8.22 22.93 -14.36
N LEU A 15 -9.51 22.77 -14.03
CA LEU A 15 -10.13 21.56 -13.50
C LEU A 15 -10.73 20.72 -14.63
N LEU A 16 -10.24 19.48 -14.76
CA LEU A 16 -10.82 18.46 -15.63
C LEU A 16 -11.75 17.55 -14.81
N PHE A 17 -13.02 17.49 -15.16
CA PHE A 17 -13.99 16.57 -14.54
C PHE A 17 -15.04 16.09 -15.55
N LYS A 18 -15.90 15.15 -15.16
CA LYS A 18 -16.97 14.62 -16.02
C LYS A 18 -18.32 15.23 -15.65
N CYS A 19 -19.12 15.58 -16.66
CA CYS A 19 -20.52 15.97 -16.45
C CYS A 19 -21.30 14.86 -15.76
N GLN A 20 -22.13 15.21 -14.77
CA GLN A 20 -22.93 14.25 -14.01
C GLN A 20 -24.08 13.62 -14.82
N HIS A 21 -24.48 14.23 -15.94
CA HIS A 21 -25.61 13.78 -16.77
C HIS A 21 -25.19 13.00 -18.01
N CYS A 22 -24.18 13.47 -18.76
CA CYS A 22 -23.76 12.85 -20.02
C CYS A 22 -22.36 12.23 -19.97
N ALA A 23 -21.67 12.30 -18.82
CA ALA A 23 -20.30 11.84 -18.62
C ALA A 23 -19.24 12.48 -19.55
N SER A 24 -19.60 13.49 -20.35
CA SER A 24 -18.64 14.21 -21.18
C SER A 24 -17.57 14.87 -20.31
N PRO A 25 -16.29 14.83 -20.73
CA PRO A 25 -15.25 15.62 -20.08
C PRO A 25 -15.55 17.12 -20.23
N LEU A 26 -15.32 17.85 -19.14
CA LEU A 26 -15.44 19.30 -19.04
C LEU A 26 -14.14 19.83 -18.43
N ILE A 27 -13.64 20.92 -19.01
CA ILE A 27 -12.47 21.65 -18.53
C ILE A 27 -12.95 23.05 -18.17
N VAL A 28 -12.76 23.45 -16.93
CA VAL A 28 -13.20 24.75 -16.40
C VAL A 28 -12.10 25.35 -15.55
N ASP A 29 -12.09 26.67 -15.38
CA ASP A 29 -11.14 27.33 -14.47
C ASP A 29 -11.35 26.81 -13.04
N ALA A 30 -10.26 26.59 -12.29
CA ALA A 30 -10.37 26.13 -10.92
C ALA A 30 -11.14 27.08 -10.00
N ALA A 31 -11.21 28.38 -10.33
CA ALA A 31 -12.05 29.35 -9.63
C ALA A 31 -13.55 29.05 -9.73
N ALA A 32 -13.98 28.24 -10.71
CA ALA A 32 -15.37 27.78 -10.84
C ALA A 32 -15.70 26.60 -9.93
N ALA A 33 -14.75 26.12 -9.10
CA ALA A 33 -14.99 25.05 -8.13
C ALA A 33 -16.20 25.33 -7.23
N GLY A 34 -17.12 24.38 -7.14
CA GLY A 34 -18.37 24.50 -6.38
C GLY A 34 -19.47 25.32 -7.03
N MET A 35 -19.21 25.95 -8.19
CA MET A 35 -20.26 26.57 -8.99
C MET A 35 -21.04 25.52 -9.78
N THR A 36 -22.28 25.87 -10.14
CA THR A 36 -23.09 25.09 -11.09
C THR A 36 -23.02 25.76 -12.45
N LEU A 37 -22.71 25.00 -13.50
CA LEU A 37 -22.64 25.46 -14.88
C LEU A 37 -23.36 24.51 -15.82
N ASN A 38 -23.84 25.02 -16.95
CA ASN A 38 -24.51 24.17 -17.94
C ASN A 38 -23.47 23.38 -18.76
N CYS A 39 -23.71 22.09 -18.95
CA CYS A 39 -22.83 21.24 -19.72
C CYS A 39 -22.85 21.63 -21.21
N GLN A 40 -21.68 21.85 -21.80
CA GLN A 40 -21.56 22.20 -23.23
C GLN A 40 -21.93 21.06 -24.20
N ARG A 41 -22.21 19.84 -23.70
CA ARG A 41 -22.65 18.71 -24.52
C ARG A 41 -24.14 18.43 -24.41
N CYS A 42 -24.67 18.35 -23.20
CA CYS A 42 -26.07 17.98 -22.98
C CYS A 42 -26.96 19.15 -22.51
N GLY A 43 -26.41 20.32 -22.23
CA GLY A 43 -27.15 21.50 -21.75
C GLY A 43 -27.54 21.45 -20.27
N GLU A 44 -27.55 20.27 -19.65
CA GLU A 44 -27.95 20.08 -18.24
C GLU A 44 -26.97 20.75 -17.25
N PRO A 45 -27.47 21.28 -16.12
CA PRO A 45 -26.65 21.88 -15.07
C PRO A 45 -25.78 20.83 -14.39
N THR A 46 -24.48 21.09 -14.28
CA THR A 46 -23.50 20.22 -13.62
C THR A 46 -22.69 21.02 -12.60
N VAL A 47 -22.48 20.44 -11.42
CA VAL A 47 -21.69 21.06 -10.36
C VAL A 47 -20.21 20.77 -10.60
N VAL A 48 -19.36 21.81 -10.52
CA VAL A 48 -17.90 21.67 -10.57
C VAL A 48 -17.42 21.10 -9.24
N PRO A 49 -16.67 19.99 -9.22
CA PRO A 49 -16.12 19.46 -7.98
C PRO A 49 -15.25 20.49 -7.27
N MET A 50 -15.57 20.80 -6.03
CA MET A 50 -14.58 21.40 -5.13
C MET A 50 -13.54 20.34 -4.84
N MET A 51 -12.27 20.62 -5.13
CA MET A 51 -11.19 19.81 -4.58
C MET A 51 -11.21 20.03 -3.07
N SER A 52 -11.93 19.18 -2.33
CA SER A 52 -11.71 19.04 -0.91
C SER A 52 -10.22 18.73 -0.76
N ALA A 53 -9.48 19.61 -0.08
CA ALA A 53 -8.07 19.44 0.15
C ALA A 53 -7.79 17.98 0.58
N PRO A 54 -6.74 17.33 0.05
CA PRO A 54 -6.39 15.98 0.49
C PRO A 54 -6.24 16.01 2.02
N ALA A 55 -6.67 14.92 2.66
CA ALA A 55 -6.76 14.76 4.11
C ALA A 55 -5.68 15.53 4.86
N SER A 56 -6.12 16.29 5.86
CA SER A 56 -5.36 17.15 6.76
C SER A 56 -3.94 16.65 7.06
N PRO A 57 -2.93 17.54 7.15
CA PRO A 57 -1.58 17.14 7.51
C PRO A 57 -1.63 16.40 8.84
N THR A 58 -1.08 15.19 8.86
CA THR A 58 -0.94 14.36 10.07
C THR A 58 -0.47 15.24 11.21
N SER A 59 -1.26 15.34 12.27
CA SER A 59 -0.92 16.21 13.39
C SER A 59 0.43 15.79 13.98
N PRO A 60 1.22 16.72 14.56
CA PRO A 60 2.49 16.37 15.20
C PRO A 60 2.36 15.25 16.23
N GLN A 61 1.23 15.18 16.93
CA GLN A 61 0.94 14.13 17.90
C GLN A 61 0.76 12.76 17.24
N GLU A 62 -0.01 12.68 16.15
CA GLU A 62 -0.15 11.45 15.37
C GLU A 62 1.19 10.97 14.79
N LEU A 63 2.06 11.88 14.36
CA LEU A 63 3.42 11.53 13.92
C LEU A 63 4.25 10.91 15.05
N THR A 64 4.22 11.50 16.25
CA THR A 64 4.94 10.93 17.41
C THR A 64 4.40 9.56 17.83
N ASP A 65 3.08 9.38 17.78
CA ASP A 65 2.45 8.09 18.07
C ASP A 65 2.81 7.03 17.03
N LEU A 66 2.85 7.39 15.74
CA LEU A 66 3.30 6.49 14.67
C LEU A 66 4.76 6.11 14.86
N GLN A 67 5.65 7.05 15.18
CA GLN A 67 7.06 6.75 15.47
C GLN A 67 7.23 5.77 16.63
N ARG A 68 6.47 5.95 17.71
CA ARG A 68 6.48 5.03 18.86
C ARG A 68 5.98 3.64 18.45
N LYS A 69 4.89 3.54 17.70
CA LYS A 69 4.35 2.27 17.20
C LYS A 69 5.34 1.56 16.27
N LEU A 70 6.05 2.29 15.41
CA LEU A 70 7.08 1.73 14.55
C LEU A 70 8.21 1.11 15.36
N LYS A 71 8.73 1.84 16.36
CA LYS A 71 9.78 1.33 17.25
C LYS A 71 9.35 0.07 18.01
N GLU A 72 8.13 0.05 18.52
CA GLU A 72 7.55 -1.12 19.18
C GLU A 72 7.45 -2.31 18.21
N ASN A 73 6.96 -2.07 16.98
CA ASN A 73 6.88 -3.10 15.95
C ASN A 73 8.26 -3.66 15.58
N GLU A 74 9.28 -2.81 15.45
CA GLU A 74 10.67 -3.23 15.21
C GLU A 74 11.21 -4.12 16.33
N SER A 75 10.92 -3.80 17.58
CA SER A 75 11.28 -4.64 18.74
C SER A 75 10.62 -6.01 18.64
N GLN A 76 9.29 -6.05 18.45
CA GLN A 76 8.53 -7.29 18.33
C GLN A 76 9.01 -8.15 17.14
N ARG A 77 9.33 -7.54 16.01
CA ARG A 77 9.90 -8.25 14.85
C ARG A 77 11.25 -8.90 15.18
N THR A 78 12.09 -8.21 15.95
CA THR A 78 13.39 -8.73 16.37
C THR A 78 13.21 -9.95 17.29
N GLU A 79 12.30 -9.87 18.25
CA GLU A 79 11.97 -10.99 19.15
C GLU A 79 11.45 -12.21 18.39
N VAL A 80 10.46 -12.03 17.51
CA VAL A 80 9.89 -13.11 16.70
C VAL A 80 10.96 -13.75 15.81
N THR A 81 11.84 -12.96 15.22
CA THR A 81 12.98 -13.47 14.43
C THR A 81 13.91 -14.32 15.29
N GLY A 82 14.19 -13.91 16.53
CA GLY A 82 14.95 -14.69 17.50
C GLY A 82 14.31 -16.05 17.78
N TYR A 83 12.99 -16.10 18.01
CA TYR A 83 12.27 -17.36 18.22
C TYR A 83 12.33 -18.28 17.00
N ILE A 84 12.16 -17.73 15.79
CA ILE A 84 12.27 -18.49 14.53
C ILE A 84 13.65 -19.13 14.42
N ASN A 85 14.72 -18.38 14.68
CA ASN A 85 16.08 -18.89 14.61
C ASN A 85 16.32 -20.02 15.61
N GLN A 86 15.87 -19.84 16.85
CA GLN A 86 16.01 -20.83 17.90
C GLN A 86 15.23 -22.12 17.58
N LEU A 87 14.00 -22.01 17.07
CA LEU A 87 13.19 -23.15 16.66
C LEU A 87 13.79 -23.86 15.44
N SER A 88 14.38 -23.12 14.49
CA SER A 88 15.05 -23.69 13.33
C SER A 88 16.27 -24.53 13.72
N ILE A 89 17.07 -24.06 14.69
CA ILE A 89 18.19 -24.81 15.25
C ILE A 89 17.71 -26.09 15.94
N GLN A 90 16.65 -26.00 16.76
CA GLN A 90 16.07 -27.17 17.43
C GLN A 90 15.56 -28.20 16.42
N LEU A 91 14.83 -27.75 15.39
CA LEU A 91 14.34 -28.59 14.31
C LEU A 91 15.49 -29.30 13.59
N HIS A 92 16.57 -28.59 13.27
CA HIS A 92 17.73 -29.19 12.63
C HIS A 92 18.36 -30.29 13.51
N ARG A 93 18.53 -30.04 14.82
CA ARG A 93 19.05 -31.04 15.77
C ARG A 93 18.15 -32.27 15.86
N TRP A 94 16.83 -32.09 15.90
CA TRP A 94 15.89 -33.22 15.92
C TRP A 94 15.91 -34.00 14.61
N LYS A 95 16.03 -33.33 13.46
CA LYS A 95 16.20 -34.00 12.16
C LYS A 95 17.45 -34.88 12.13
N LEU A 96 18.59 -34.37 12.61
CA LEU A 96 19.83 -35.16 12.70
C LEU A 96 19.64 -36.37 13.63
N ARG A 97 19.05 -36.18 14.81
CA ARG A 97 18.78 -37.28 15.74
C ARG A 97 17.86 -38.34 15.12
N LEU A 98 16.83 -37.92 14.39
CA LEU A 98 15.94 -38.83 13.68
C LEU A 98 16.68 -39.63 12.60
N GLN A 99 17.58 -38.98 11.85
CA GLN A 99 18.41 -39.65 10.85
C GLN A 99 19.27 -40.75 11.50
N THR A 100 19.98 -40.44 12.58
CA THR A 100 20.81 -41.43 13.31
C THR A 100 19.97 -42.60 13.83
N LEU A 101 18.76 -42.35 14.33
CA LEU A 101 17.86 -43.40 14.77
C LEU A 101 17.37 -44.29 13.62
N ASN A 102 17.11 -43.70 12.45
CA ASN A 102 16.72 -44.46 11.26
C ASN A 102 17.86 -45.33 10.74
N GLU A 103 19.09 -44.82 10.71
CA GLU A 103 20.29 -45.58 10.38
C GLU A 103 20.45 -46.78 11.33
N ARG A 104 20.38 -46.53 12.64
CA ARG A 104 20.46 -47.59 13.66
C ARG A 104 19.35 -48.62 13.53
N LYS A 105 18.13 -48.19 13.22
CA LYS A 105 17.00 -49.10 12.97
C LYS A 105 17.30 -50.02 11.79
N SER A 106 17.82 -49.47 10.68
CA SER A 106 18.18 -50.24 9.50
C SER A 106 19.27 -51.28 9.80
N GLU A 107 20.28 -50.93 10.60
CA GLU A 107 21.31 -51.87 11.05
C GLU A 107 20.71 -53.02 11.85
N LEU A 108 19.82 -52.72 12.79
CA LEU A 108 19.17 -53.73 13.64
C LEU A 108 18.23 -54.64 12.84
N GLU A 109 17.49 -54.10 11.87
CA GLU A 109 16.64 -54.89 10.97
C GLU A 109 17.49 -55.86 10.12
N GLU A 110 18.67 -55.42 9.67
CA GLU A 110 19.63 -56.24 8.95
C GLU A 110 20.23 -57.36 9.83
N GLU A 111 20.62 -57.03 11.06
CA GLU A 111 21.12 -58.01 12.04
C GLU A 111 20.05 -59.06 12.37
N LEU A 112 18.80 -58.63 12.58
CA LEU A 112 17.68 -59.54 12.84
C LEU A 112 17.45 -60.50 11.67
N ARG A 113 17.52 -60.00 10.43
CA ARG A 113 17.37 -60.83 9.22
C ARG A 113 18.49 -61.85 9.06
N LYS A 114 19.71 -61.53 9.50
CA LYS A 114 20.85 -62.47 9.48
C LYS A 114 20.77 -63.54 10.57
N THR A 115 20.07 -63.25 11.65
CA THR A 115 19.97 -64.12 12.84
C THR A 115 18.72 -65.01 12.81
N SER A 116 17.74 -64.70 11.95
CA SER A 116 16.54 -65.50 11.68
C SER A 116 16.75 -66.43 10.49
#